data_AF-A0A380TYA0-F1
#
_entry.id   AF-A0A380TYA0-F1
#
_cell.length_a   1.000
_cell.length_b   1.000
_cell.length_c   1.000
_cell.angle_alpha   90.00
_cell.angle_beta   90.00
_cell.angle_gamma   90.00
#
_symmetry.space_group_name_H-M   'P 1'
#
loop_
_entity.id
_entity.type
_entity.pdbx_description
1 polymer ?
#
loop_
_entity_poly.entity_id
_entity_poly.type
_entity_poly.pdbx_seq_one_letter_code
_entity_poly.pdbx_strand_id
1 'polypeptide(L)'
;MTKFTKISATALFALFLTACDKPANKPAAEQAAATPAPAAQAQTEAAKPAEPVVDTGAEDYKKFQEWQQVQEKSIGNAINTEIEKLGEKSKDPAVVQDTMNKAILAQIENIQKSAATLDIKDAQVNALKDKALEAMALGAKMITENDKLAKNPTPDAHKAFGELQAQLDKIAAEGQKIEAELATKYGPAPAPAPAPAPAPAPAPAQK
;
A
#
# COMPACT_ATOMS: atom_id res chain seq x y z
N MET A 1 -8.00 43.32 8.81
CA MET A 1 -6.65 43.25 8.22
C MET A 1 -5.98 42.06 8.88
N THR A 2 -5.43 41.03 8.24
CA THR A 2 -5.00 40.75 6.86
C THR A 2 -5.19 39.26 6.57
N LYS A 3 -5.38 38.94 5.29
CA LYS A 3 -5.66 37.62 4.73
C LYS A 3 -4.33 36.89 4.50
N PHE A 4 -4.12 35.70 5.08
CA PHE A 4 -3.01 34.82 4.68
C PHE A 4 -3.50 33.81 3.64
N THR A 5 -3.33 34.23 2.39
CA THR A 5 -2.90 33.48 1.22
C THR A 5 -2.87 31.95 1.32
N LYS A 6 -3.83 31.35 0.62
CA LYS A 6 -3.79 29.98 0.08
C LYS A 6 -2.48 29.78 -0.70
N ILE A 7 -1.50 29.12 -0.11
CA ILE A 7 -0.42 28.48 -0.88
C ILE A 7 -0.87 27.05 -1.12
N SER A 8 -1.40 26.86 -2.33
CA SER A 8 -1.86 25.58 -2.83
C SER A 8 -0.67 24.63 -3.00
N ALA A 9 -0.85 23.36 -2.61
CA ALA A 9 0.15 22.29 -2.59
C ALA A 9 0.59 21.79 -3.97
N THR A 10 0.44 22.59 -5.02
CA THR A 10 0.71 22.20 -6.42
C THR A 10 2.11 22.53 -6.91
N ALA A 11 2.96 23.19 -6.11
CA ALA A 11 4.29 23.60 -6.55
C ALA A 11 5.38 22.50 -6.40
N LEU A 12 5.14 21.43 -5.64
CA LEU A 12 6.17 20.41 -5.38
C LEU A 12 6.32 19.35 -6.48
N PHE A 13 5.37 19.23 -7.41
CA PHE A 13 5.37 18.17 -8.43
C PHE A 13 6.11 18.54 -9.74
N ALA A 14 6.51 19.81 -9.91
CA ALA A 14 7.11 20.29 -11.16
C ALA A 14 8.64 20.12 -11.25
N LEU A 15 9.32 19.66 -10.17
CA LEU A 15 10.78 19.53 -10.15
C LEU A 15 11.30 18.17 -10.65
N PHE A 16 10.43 17.22 -11.02
CA PHE A 16 10.85 15.89 -11.48
C PHE A 16 10.79 15.67 -13.01
N LEU A 17 10.39 16.65 -13.81
CA LEU A 17 10.15 16.48 -15.26
C LEU A 17 11.20 17.12 -16.20
N THR A 18 12.35 17.57 -15.69
CA THR A 18 13.39 18.24 -16.53
C THR A 18 14.67 17.44 -16.74
N ALA A 19 14.70 16.15 -16.40
CA ALA A 19 15.88 15.31 -16.62
C ALA A 19 15.54 13.94 -17.22
N CYS A 20 15.01 13.93 -18.44
CA CYS A 20 15.05 12.76 -19.35
C CYS A 20 15.05 13.25 -20.81
N ASP A 21 16.08 14.01 -21.20
CA ASP A 21 16.41 14.21 -22.61
C ASP A 21 17.53 13.24 -22.99
N LYS A 22 17.16 12.15 -23.67
CA LYS A 22 18.08 11.39 -24.53
C LYS A 22 17.31 10.61 -25.59
N PRO A 23 17.33 11.01 -26.88
CA PRO A 23 16.80 10.21 -27.96
C PRO A 23 17.91 9.37 -28.60
N ALA A 24 17.63 8.10 -28.89
CA ALA A 24 18.38 7.34 -29.89
C ALA A 24 17.40 6.72 -30.90
N ASN A 25 17.73 6.90 -32.16
CA ASN A 25 16.88 6.83 -33.34
C ASN A 25 17.33 5.66 -34.25
N LYS A 26 16.40 4.71 -34.58
CA LYS A 26 16.14 3.94 -35.85
C LYS A 26 17.27 3.32 -36.75
N PRO A 27 17.01 2.55 -37.86
CA PRO A 27 16.10 1.40 -38.19
C PRO A 27 16.72 0.30 -39.16
N ALA A 28 15.95 -0.79 -39.52
CA ALA A 28 15.85 -1.53 -40.83
C ALA A 28 15.43 -3.03 -40.63
N ALA A 29 14.35 -3.62 -41.19
CA ALA A 29 14.05 -4.08 -42.59
C ALA A 29 15.04 -5.15 -43.12
N GLU A 30 14.77 -6.31 -43.76
CA GLU A 30 13.63 -6.92 -44.51
C GLU A 30 13.99 -8.41 -44.89
N GLN A 31 13.00 -9.31 -45.11
CA GLN A 31 12.91 -10.52 -46.00
C GLN A 31 14.03 -11.61 -46.08
N ALA A 32 13.86 -12.90 -46.44
CA ALA A 32 12.78 -13.82 -46.87
C ALA A 32 13.33 -15.29 -46.92
N ALA A 33 12.44 -16.30 -47.06
CA ALA A 33 12.56 -17.56 -47.83
C ALA A 33 12.08 -18.85 -47.11
N ALA A 34 11.62 -19.83 -47.89
CA ALA A 34 10.56 -20.80 -47.60
C ALA A 34 10.99 -22.30 -47.56
N THR A 35 10.32 -23.08 -46.69
CA THR A 35 9.90 -24.54 -46.73
C THR A 35 10.93 -25.68 -47.02
N PRO A 36 10.68 -26.98 -46.67
CA PRO A 36 9.47 -27.61 -46.09
C PRO A 36 9.64 -28.55 -44.87
N ALA A 37 8.50 -28.98 -44.33
CA ALA A 37 8.29 -29.89 -43.18
C ALA A 37 8.69 -31.37 -43.45
N PRO A 38 8.70 -32.19 -42.38
CA PRO A 38 7.72 -33.26 -42.30
C PRO A 38 6.99 -33.37 -40.94
N ALA A 39 5.86 -34.07 -41.00
CA ALA A 39 4.76 -34.11 -40.04
C ALA A 39 4.91 -35.14 -38.89
N ALA A 40 3.93 -35.04 -37.97
CA ALA A 40 3.56 -35.91 -36.84
C ALA A 40 4.37 -35.67 -35.55
N GLN A 41 3.76 -35.36 -34.41
CA GLN A 41 2.58 -36.01 -33.83
C GLN A 41 1.62 -35.01 -33.17
N ALA A 42 0.33 -35.18 -33.48
CA ALA A 42 -0.76 -34.60 -32.72
C ALA A 42 -0.85 -35.30 -31.36
N GLN A 43 -0.60 -34.56 -30.28
CA GLN A 43 -1.22 -34.84 -28.99
C GLN A 43 -2.29 -33.78 -28.78
N THR A 44 -3.52 -34.17 -29.12
CA THR A 44 -4.73 -33.46 -28.80
C THR A 44 -4.98 -33.63 -27.31
N GLU A 45 -4.24 -32.89 -26.48
CA GLU A 45 -4.71 -32.62 -25.12
C GLU A 45 -5.81 -31.58 -25.27
N ALA A 46 -7.04 -32.00 -24.97
CA ALA A 46 -8.20 -31.12 -24.95
C ALA A 46 -7.92 -30.00 -23.95
N ALA A 47 -7.43 -28.87 -24.45
CA ALA A 47 -7.41 -27.62 -23.72
C ALA A 47 -8.87 -27.32 -23.38
N LYS A 48 -9.25 -27.61 -22.13
CA LYS A 48 -10.38 -26.96 -21.45
C LYS A 48 -10.31 -25.49 -21.86
N PRO A 49 -11.40 -24.87 -22.34
CA PRO A 49 -11.40 -23.45 -22.60
C PRO A 49 -10.83 -22.78 -21.36
N ALA A 50 -9.66 -22.16 -21.46
CA ALA A 50 -9.19 -21.28 -20.42
C ALA A 50 -10.30 -20.24 -20.30
N GLU A 51 -11.03 -20.29 -19.18
CA GLU A 51 -12.02 -19.26 -18.89
C GLU A 51 -11.31 -17.92 -19.07
N PRO A 52 -11.93 -16.94 -19.75
CA PRO A 52 -11.31 -15.64 -19.91
C PRO A 52 -10.93 -15.16 -18.51
N VAL A 53 -9.63 -14.99 -18.27
CA VAL A 53 -9.13 -14.41 -17.02
C VAL A 53 -9.63 -12.97 -17.04
N VAL A 54 -10.76 -12.73 -16.40
CA VAL A 54 -11.29 -11.39 -16.21
C VAL A 54 -10.29 -10.66 -15.33
N ASP A 55 -9.74 -9.54 -15.81
CA ASP A 55 -8.89 -8.67 -15.01
C ASP A 55 -9.76 -8.02 -13.92
N THR A 56 -9.68 -8.55 -12.70
CA THR A 56 -10.39 -8.01 -11.53
C THR A 56 -9.54 -7.03 -10.75
N GLY A 57 -8.30 -6.73 -11.18
CA GLY A 57 -7.32 -6.07 -10.33
C GLY A 57 -7.71 -4.66 -9.89
N ALA A 58 -8.40 -3.88 -10.72
CA ALA A 58 -8.89 -2.56 -10.32
C ALA A 58 -9.98 -2.63 -9.23
N GLU A 59 -10.91 -3.58 -9.34
CA GLU A 59 -11.97 -3.78 -8.34
C GLU A 59 -11.37 -4.32 -7.04
N ASP A 60 -10.52 -5.34 -7.15
CA ASP A 60 -9.88 -5.99 -6.01
C ASP A 60 -8.97 -5.02 -5.26
N TYR A 61 -8.20 -4.20 -5.98
CA TYR A 61 -7.33 -3.21 -5.37
C TYR A 61 -8.14 -2.16 -4.59
N LYS A 62 -9.23 -1.66 -5.18
CA LYS A 62 -10.15 -0.74 -4.49
C LYS A 62 -10.78 -1.40 -3.25
N LYS A 63 -11.28 -2.63 -3.38
CA LYS A 63 -11.86 -3.42 -2.28
C LYS A 63 -10.87 -3.57 -1.13
N PHE A 64 -9.61 -3.86 -1.46
CA PHE A 64 -8.54 -3.98 -0.47
C PHE A 64 -8.23 -2.64 0.21
N GLN A 65 -8.16 -1.53 -0.52
CA GLN A 65 -7.96 -0.20 0.06
C GLN A 65 -9.10 0.24 0.99
N GLU A 66 -10.35 0.00 0.58
CA GLU A 66 -11.52 0.28 1.42
C GLU A 66 -11.49 -0.56 2.71
N TRP A 67 -11.15 -1.84 2.60
CA TRP A 67 -10.97 -2.70 3.75
C TRP A 67 -9.87 -2.20 4.70
N GLN A 68 -8.70 -1.78 4.19
CA GLN A 68 -7.62 -1.22 5.00
C GLN A 68 -8.07 0.02 5.79
N GLN A 69 -8.78 0.95 5.15
CA GLN A 69 -9.29 2.15 5.81
C GLN A 69 -10.29 1.82 6.95
N VAL A 70 -11.10 0.77 6.76
CA VAL A 70 -11.98 0.27 7.83
C VAL A 70 -11.14 -0.28 8.98
N GLN A 71 -10.08 -1.04 8.70
CA GLN A 71 -9.22 -1.61 9.73
C GLN A 71 -8.50 -0.53 10.53
N GLU A 72 -7.92 0.48 9.88
CA GLU A 72 -7.24 1.60 10.55
C GLU A 72 -8.16 2.31 11.56
N LYS A 73 -9.38 2.64 11.13
CA LYS A 73 -10.40 3.24 12.01
C LYS A 73 -10.80 2.30 13.14
N SER A 74 -10.95 1.00 12.85
CA SER A 74 -11.35 0.01 13.85
C SER A 74 -10.32 -0.15 14.97
N ILE A 75 -9.01 -0.06 14.66
CA ILE A 75 -7.93 -0.11 15.65
C ILE A 75 -8.02 1.09 16.57
N GLY A 76 -8.10 2.30 16.02
CA GLY A 76 -8.23 3.52 16.82
C GLY A 76 -9.46 3.49 17.73
N ASN A 77 -10.61 3.07 17.20
CA ASN A 77 -11.85 2.95 17.96
C ASN A 77 -11.75 1.89 19.07
N ALA A 78 -11.14 0.73 18.80
CA ALA A 78 -10.96 -0.32 19.80
C ALA A 78 -10.06 0.15 20.95
N ILE A 79 -8.93 0.79 20.64
CA ILE A 79 -8.02 1.36 21.64
C ILE A 79 -8.75 2.41 22.49
N ASN A 80 -9.40 3.39 21.85
CA ASN A 80 -10.11 4.46 22.54
C ASN A 80 -11.21 3.90 23.46
N THR A 81 -11.98 2.93 22.97
CA THR A 81 -13.03 2.26 23.75
C THR A 81 -12.46 1.58 25.01
N GLU A 82 -11.34 0.88 24.89
CA GLU A 82 -10.71 0.23 26.05
C GLU A 82 -10.09 1.24 27.02
N ILE A 83 -9.48 2.32 26.52
CA ILE A 83 -8.93 3.39 27.37
C ILE A 83 -10.05 4.14 28.12
N GLU A 84 -11.16 4.46 27.47
CA GLU A 84 -12.31 5.11 28.12
C GLU A 84 -12.87 4.28 29.27
N LYS A 85 -12.94 2.94 29.11
CA LYS A 85 -13.38 2.01 30.17
C LYS A 85 -12.47 2.01 31.40
N LEU A 86 -11.22 2.45 31.29
CA LEU A 86 -10.31 2.54 32.43
C LEU A 86 -10.74 3.62 33.45
N GLY A 87 -11.48 4.64 33.01
CA GLY A 87 -11.89 5.75 33.86
C GLY A 87 -10.68 6.37 34.58
N GLU A 88 -10.69 6.41 35.91
CA GLU A 88 -9.58 6.96 36.70
C GLU A 88 -8.27 6.18 36.59
N LYS A 89 -8.32 4.88 36.23
CA LYS A 89 -7.10 4.06 36.06
C LYS A 89 -6.25 4.51 34.87
N SER A 90 -6.82 5.31 33.95
CA SER A 90 -6.07 5.92 32.85
C SER A 90 -4.99 6.91 33.30
N LYS A 91 -4.98 7.30 34.58
CA LYS A 91 -3.92 8.13 35.18
C LYS A 91 -2.59 7.37 35.34
N ASP A 92 -2.61 6.03 35.30
CA ASP A 92 -1.41 5.19 35.37
C ASP A 92 -0.91 4.86 33.94
N PRO A 93 0.27 5.37 33.54
CA PRO A 93 0.82 5.12 32.20
C PRO A 93 1.05 3.65 31.87
N ALA A 94 1.41 2.82 32.85
CA ALA A 94 1.63 1.40 32.62
C ALA A 94 0.31 0.66 32.36
N VAL A 95 -0.76 1.06 33.04
CA VAL A 95 -2.11 0.51 32.82
C VAL A 95 -2.62 0.91 31.44
N VAL A 96 -2.42 2.17 31.03
CA VAL A 96 -2.80 2.63 29.68
C VAL A 96 -2.02 1.87 28.60
N GLN A 97 -0.71 1.71 28.76
CA GLN A 97 0.13 1.00 27.80
C GLN A 97 -0.27 -0.48 27.67
N ASP A 98 -0.47 -1.19 28.79
CA ASP A 98 -0.93 -2.59 28.79
C ASP A 98 -2.30 -2.73 28.13
N THR A 99 -3.22 -1.80 28.41
CA THR A 99 -4.56 -1.79 27.82
C THR A 99 -4.52 -1.57 26.31
N MET A 100 -3.71 -0.61 25.85
CA MET A 100 -3.51 -0.35 24.42
C MET A 100 -2.90 -1.57 23.71
N ASN A 101 -1.86 -2.18 24.28
CA ASN A 101 -1.23 -3.37 23.72
C ASN A 101 -2.23 -4.52 23.56
N LYS A 102 -3.03 -4.79 24.61
CA LYS A 102 -4.08 -5.82 24.56
C LYS A 102 -5.15 -5.51 23.52
N ALA A 103 -5.60 -4.26 23.43
CA ALA A 103 -6.59 -3.84 22.45
C ALA A 103 -6.07 -4.03 21.01
N ILE A 104 -4.81 -3.65 20.75
CA ILE A 104 -4.17 -3.85 19.44
C ILE A 104 -4.07 -5.33 19.11
N LEU A 105 -3.56 -6.15 20.02
CA LEU A 105 -3.39 -7.60 19.80
C LEU A 105 -4.73 -8.28 19.51
N ALA A 106 -5.78 -7.97 20.28
CA ALA A 106 -7.12 -8.48 20.04
C ALA A 106 -7.66 -8.00 18.68
N GLN A 107 -7.39 -6.75 18.29
CA GLN A 107 -7.84 -6.23 17.02
C GLN A 107 -7.10 -6.84 15.82
N ILE A 108 -5.82 -7.18 15.96
CA ILE A 108 -5.07 -7.91 14.92
C ILE A 108 -5.71 -9.27 14.62
N GLU A 109 -6.18 -10.00 15.64
CA GLU A 109 -6.91 -11.25 15.42
C GLU A 109 -8.24 -11.03 14.67
N ASN A 110 -8.97 -9.96 14.99
CA ASN A 110 -10.20 -9.60 14.28
C ASN A 110 -9.92 -9.22 12.82
N ILE A 111 -8.83 -8.48 12.58
CA ILE A 111 -8.40 -8.10 11.24
C ILE A 111 -8.06 -9.34 10.42
N GLN A 112 -7.30 -10.29 10.97
CA GLN A 112 -6.97 -11.56 10.31
C GLN A 112 -8.23 -12.35 9.91
N LYS A 113 -9.22 -12.45 10.81
CA LYS A 113 -10.52 -13.07 10.52
C LYS A 113 -11.26 -12.34 9.40
N SER A 114 -11.28 -11.00 9.44
CA SER A 114 -11.93 -10.21 8.39
C SER A 114 -11.23 -10.37 7.04
N ALA A 115 -9.90 -10.44 7.00
CA ALA A 115 -9.12 -10.60 5.78
C ALA A 115 -9.39 -11.94 5.07
N ALA A 116 -9.65 -13.00 5.84
CA ALA A 116 -10.04 -14.30 5.29
C ALA A 116 -11.39 -14.27 4.54
N THR A 117 -12.21 -13.24 4.77
CA THR A 117 -13.49 -13.03 4.07
C THR A 117 -13.37 -12.16 2.82
N LEU A 118 -12.20 -11.54 2.56
CA LEU A 118 -11.99 -10.76 1.35
C LEU A 118 -11.77 -11.68 0.15
N ASP A 119 -12.73 -11.65 -0.77
CA ASP A 119 -12.60 -12.22 -2.10
C ASP A 119 -11.76 -11.30 -2.99
N ILE A 120 -10.47 -11.63 -3.11
CA ILE A 120 -9.47 -10.97 -3.96
C ILE A 120 -8.93 -12.03 -4.92
N LYS A 121 -9.10 -11.78 -6.22
CA LYS A 121 -8.72 -12.72 -7.28
C LYS A 121 -7.44 -12.31 -7.99
N ASP A 122 -7.16 -11.01 -8.06
CA ASP A 122 -5.90 -10.52 -8.62
C ASP A 122 -4.71 -10.93 -7.73
N ALA A 123 -3.71 -11.57 -8.35
CA ALA A 123 -2.57 -12.14 -7.64
C ALA A 123 -1.67 -11.07 -7.00
N GLN A 124 -1.49 -9.90 -7.62
CA GLN A 124 -0.67 -8.83 -7.05
C GLN A 124 -1.40 -8.15 -5.88
N VAL A 125 -2.71 -7.93 -5.99
CA VAL A 125 -3.52 -7.42 -4.88
C VAL A 125 -3.54 -8.43 -3.72
N ASN A 126 -3.63 -9.73 -4.01
CA ASN A 126 -3.57 -10.76 -2.97
C ASN A 126 -2.19 -10.81 -2.30
N ALA A 127 -1.10 -10.71 -3.05
CA ALA A 127 0.25 -10.64 -2.51
C ALA A 127 0.44 -9.43 -1.58
N LEU A 128 -0.13 -8.28 -1.94
CA LEU A 128 -0.13 -7.08 -1.10
C LEU A 128 -0.92 -7.31 0.20
N LYS A 129 -2.11 -7.91 0.12
CA LYS A 129 -2.92 -8.30 1.30
C LYS A 129 -2.12 -9.20 2.24
N ASP A 130 -1.46 -10.22 1.71
CA ASP A 130 -0.68 -11.16 2.49
C ASP A 130 0.51 -10.46 3.17
N LYS A 131 1.19 -9.53 2.48
CA LYS A 131 2.26 -8.71 3.07
C LYS A 131 1.77 -7.78 4.18
N ALA A 132 0.59 -7.18 4.02
CA ALA A 132 -0.02 -6.37 5.07
C ALA A 132 -0.35 -7.21 6.32
N LEU A 133 -0.85 -8.43 6.15
CA LEU A 133 -1.09 -9.37 7.25
C LEU A 133 0.20 -9.84 7.91
N GLU A 134 1.25 -10.09 7.14
CA GLU A 134 2.58 -10.43 7.65
C GLU A 134 3.15 -9.29 8.51
N ALA A 135 3.06 -8.05 8.04
CA ALA A 135 3.48 -6.86 8.79
C ALA A 135 2.71 -6.70 10.10
N MET A 136 1.38 -6.88 10.10
CA MET A 136 0.57 -6.80 11.32
C MET A 136 0.91 -7.92 12.30
N ALA A 137 1.07 -9.16 11.83
CA ALA A 137 1.48 -10.28 12.67
C ALA A 137 2.88 -10.06 13.28
N LEU A 138 3.78 -9.44 12.54
CA LEU A 138 5.09 -9.05 13.04
C LEU A 138 4.99 -7.92 14.07
N GLY A 139 4.13 -6.92 13.84
CA GLY A 139 3.82 -5.88 14.83
C GLY A 139 3.30 -6.45 16.16
N ALA A 140 2.43 -7.46 16.12
CA ALA A 140 1.98 -8.18 17.32
C ALA A 140 3.14 -8.86 18.07
N LYS A 141 4.08 -9.49 17.35
CA LYS A 141 5.30 -10.06 17.94
C LYS A 141 6.15 -8.95 18.57
N MET A 142 6.34 -7.82 17.89
CA MET A 142 7.13 -6.70 18.42
C MET A 142 6.52 -6.12 19.70
N ILE A 143 5.18 -6.00 19.79
CA ILE A 143 4.49 -5.60 21.04
C ILE A 143 4.82 -6.57 22.17
N THR A 144 4.75 -7.87 21.89
CA THR A 144 5.01 -8.93 22.88
C THR A 144 6.48 -8.97 23.31
N GLU A 145 7.41 -8.86 22.36
CA GLU A 145 8.85 -8.84 22.66
C GLU A 145 9.27 -7.55 23.38
N ASN A 146 8.64 -6.40 23.07
CA ASN A 146 8.90 -5.16 23.81
C ASN A 146 8.47 -5.27 25.28
N ASP A 147 7.34 -5.92 25.56
CA ASP A 147 6.91 -6.20 26.94
C ASP A 147 7.91 -7.11 27.69
N LYS A 148 8.43 -8.14 27.02
CA LYS A 148 9.50 -8.98 27.58
C LYS A 148 10.78 -8.19 27.83
N LEU A 149 11.18 -7.34 26.87
CA LEU A 149 12.38 -6.51 26.96
C LEU A 149 12.28 -5.54 28.14
N ALA A 150 11.13 -4.89 28.33
CA ALA A 150 10.87 -4.00 29.45
C ALA A 150 10.97 -4.71 30.81
N LYS A 151 10.54 -5.98 30.89
CA LYS A 151 10.58 -6.80 32.11
C LYS A 151 11.95 -7.44 32.35
N ASN A 152 12.70 -7.75 31.31
CA ASN A 152 13.99 -8.43 31.38
C ASN A 152 14.93 -8.01 30.23
N PRO A 153 15.69 -6.91 30.38
CA PRO A 153 16.51 -6.33 29.32
C PRO A 153 17.82 -7.11 29.12
N THR A 154 17.74 -8.29 28.50
CA THR A 154 18.92 -9.12 28.18
C THR A 154 19.49 -8.78 26.80
N PRO A 155 20.77 -9.10 26.52
CA PRO A 155 21.33 -8.99 25.16
C PRO A 155 20.53 -9.79 24.12
N ASP A 156 20.06 -10.98 24.50
CA ASP A 156 19.26 -11.83 23.62
C ASP A 156 17.90 -11.21 23.28
N ALA A 157 17.24 -10.57 24.26
CA ALA A 157 15.98 -9.86 24.02
C ALA A 157 16.16 -8.66 23.08
N HIS A 158 17.24 -7.88 23.24
CA HIS A 158 17.58 -6.80 22.32
C HIS A 158 17.87 -7.32 20.90
N LYS A 159 18.59 -8.44 20.78
CA LYS A 159 18.86 -9.08 19.50
C LYS A 159 17.58 -9.55 18.82
N ALA A 160 16.70 -10.23 19.54
CA ALA A 160 15.41 -10.69 19.02
C ALA A 160 14.55 -9.51 18.53
N PHE A 161 14.49 -8.42 19.30
CA PHE A 161 13.76 -7.23 18.89
C PHE A 161 14.36 -6.58 17.63
N GLY A 162 15.69 -6.49 17.53
CA GLY A 162 16.37 -5.99 16.33
C GLY A 162 16.13 -6.84 15.09
N GLU A 163 16.09 -8.17 15.23
CA GLU A 163 15.76 -9.09 14.13
C GLU A 163 14.32 -8.91 13.64
N LEU A 164 13.37 -8.68 14.56
CA LEU A 164 11.98 -8.36 14.18
C LEU A 164 11.90 -7.01 13.45
N GLN A 165 12.62 -5.99 13.89
CA GLN A 165 12.65 -4.70 13.21
C GLN A 165 13.19 -4.83 11.78
N ALA A 166 14.28 -5.58 11.57
CA ALA A 166 14.82 -5.83 10.23
C ALA A 166 13.83 -6.60 9.34
N GLN A 167 13.07 -7.54 9.91
CA GLN A 167 11.99 -8.22 9.17
C GLN A 167 10.86 -7.26 8.78
N LEU A 168 10.52 -6.31 9.65
CA LEU A 168 9.47 -5.33 9.38
C LEU A 168 9.89 -4.39 8.26
N ASP A 169 11.13 -3.91 8.28
CA ASP A 169 11.68 -3.06 7.23
C ASP A 169 11.66 -3.77 5.86
N LYS A 170 12.00 -5.06 5.82
CA LYS A 170 11.95 -5.87 4.60
C LYS A 170 10.52 -6.02 4.07
N ILE A 171 9.57 -6.37 4.93
CA ILE A 171 8.16 -6.51 4.53
C ILE A 171 7.60 -5.16 4.07
N ALA A 172 7.95 -4.06 4.75
CA ALA A 172 7.52 -2.72 4.37
C ALA A 172 8.04 -2.33 2.98
N ALA A 173 9.32 -2.59 2.69
CA ALA A 173 9.90 -2.33 1.37
C ALA A 173 9.24 -3.16 0.26
N GLU A 174 9.01 -4.46 0.51
CA GLU A 174 8.31 -5.34 -0.43
C GLU A 174 6.87 -4.89 -0.67
N GLY A 175 6.13 -4.56 0.40
CA GLY A 175 4.75 -4.07 0.34
C GLY A 175 4.65 -2.74 -0.41
N GLN A 176 5.52 -1.78 -0.12
CA GLN A 176 5.56 -0.49 -0.83
C GLN A 176 5.83 -0.65 -2.33
N LYS A 177 6.70 -1.58 -2.71
CA LYS A 177 6.96 -1.88 -4.12
C LYS A 177 5.69 -2.39 -4.81
N ILE A 178 5.00 -3.36 -4.21
CA ILE A 178 3.77 -3.94 -4.77
C ILE A 178 2.66 -2.87 -4.85
N GLU A 179 2.49 -2.07 -3.79
CA GLU A 179 1.54 -0.95 -3.76
C GLU A 179 1.82 0.05 -4.88
N ALA A 180 3.08 0.43 -5.10
CA ALA A 180 3.45 1.36 -6.17
C ALA A 180 3.15 0.82 -7.58
N GLU A 181 3.40 -0.47 -7.81
CA GLU A 181 3.06 -1.15 -9.06
C GLU A 181 1.54 -1.18 -9.28
N LEU A 182 0.76 -1.53 -8.24
CA LEU A 182 -0.70 -1.55 -8.27
C LEU A 182 -1.30 -0.15 -8.43
N ALA A 183 -0.78 0.86 -7.74
CA ALA A 183 -1.21 2.25 -7.88
C ALA A 183 -0.94 2.78 -9.29
N THR A 184 0.18 2.40 -9.91
CA THR A 184 0.49 2.77 -11.30
C THR A 184 -0.48 2.11 -12.28
N LYS A 185 -0.85 0.84 -12.02
CA LYS A 185 -1.71 0.05 -12.90
C LYS A 185 -3.20 0.35 -12.75
N TYR A 186 -3.66 0.57 -11.52
CA TYR A 186 -5.07 0.61 -11.14
C TYR A 186 -5.46 1.85 -10.34
N GLY A 187 -4.51 2.70 -9.95
CA GLY A 187 -4.79 3.93 -9.22
C GLY A 187 -5.53 4.97 -10.07
N PRO A 188 -6.09 6.01 -9.43
CA PRO A 188 -6.76 7.09 -10.16
C PRO A 188 -5.78 7.76 -11.12
N ALA A 189 -6.23 8.04 -12.35
CA ALA A 189 -5.44 8.76 -13.33
C ALA A 189 -4.96 10.10 -12.73
N PRO A 190 -3.70 10.50 -12.95
CA PRO A 190 -3.20 11.78 -12.47
C PRO A 190 -4.12 12.89 -13.00
N ALA A 191 -4.55 13.78 -12.11
CA ALA A 191 -5.46 14.86 -12.48
C ALA A 191 -4.87 15.67 -13.65
N PRO A 192 -5.67 16.01 -14.68
CA PRO A 192 -5.20 16.84 -15.77
C PRO A 192 -4.66 18.16 -15.23
N ALA A 193 -3.55 18.63 -15.77
CA ALA A 193 -2.91 19.87 -15.34
C ALA A 193 -3.93 21.02 -15.37
N PRO A 194 -3.95 21.90 -14.34
CA PRO A 194 -4.87 23.03 -14.32
C PRO A 194 -4.68 23.87 -15.59
N ALA A 195 -5.79 24.23 -16.24
CA ALA A 195 -5.76 25.05 -17.44
C ALA A 195 -4.97 26.35 -17.17
N PRO A 196 -4.14 26.81 -18.13
CA PRO A 196 -3.39 28.05 -17.98
C PRO A 196 -4.36 29.19 -17.63
N ALA A 197 -4.02 29.96 -16.60
CA ALA A 197 -4.85 31.06 -16.13
C ALA A 197 -5.10 32.05 -17.28
N PRO A 198 -6.34 32.54 -17.44
CA PRO A 198 -6.65 33.52 -18.48
C PRO A 198 -5.74 34.73 -18.32
N ALA A 199 -5.18 35.21 -19.43
CA ALA A 199 -4.30 36.36 -19.46
C ALA A 199 -4.98 37.56 -18.78
N PRO A 200 -4.26 38.33 -17.94
CA PRO A 200 -4.83 39.47 -17.25
C PRO A 200 -5.41 40.45 -18.27
N ALA A 201 -6.66 40.85 -18.05
CA ALA A 201 -7.36 41.81 -18.91
C ALA A 201 -6.56 43.12 -18.99
N PRO A 202 -6.45 43.74 -20.18
CA PRO A 202 -5.75 45.01 -20.33
C PRO A 202 -6.40 46.08 -19.45
N ALA A 203 -5.56 46.81 -18.70
CA ALA A 203 -6.01 47.85 -17.79
C ALA A 203 -6.80 48.93 -18.53
N PRO A 204 -7.92 49.44 -17.96
CA PRO A 204 -8.69 50.49 -18.59
C PRO A 204 -7.86 51.78 -18.68
N ALA A 205 -7.76 52.32 -19.89
CA ALA A 205 -7.12 53.61 -20.14
C ALA A 205 -7.88 54.71 -19.40
N GLN A 206 -7.20 55.39 -18.47
CA GLN A 206 -7.76 56.58 -17.81
C GLN A 206 -7.67 57.76 -18.77
N LYS A 207 -8.81 58.44 -18.97
CA LYS A 207 -8.91 59.75 -19.63
C LYS A 207 -8.75 60.86 -18.60
#